data_AF-A0AAV6D1U4-F1
#
_entry.id   AF-A0AAV6D1U4-F1
#
_cell.length_a   1.000
_cell.length_b   1.000
_cell.length_c   1.000
_cell.angle_alpha   90.00
_cell.angle_beta   90.00
_cell.angle_gamma   90.00
#
_symmetry.space_group_name_H-M   'P 1'
#
loop_
_entity.id
_entity.type
_entity.pdbx_description
1 polymer ?
#
loop_
_entity_poly.entity_id
_entity_poly.type
_entity_poly.pdbx_seq_one_letter_code
_entity_poly.pdbx_strand_id
1 'polypeptide(L)'
;MRTLSTQVKLRRLIRSTSEAFSRLRWEPAERRMVGSIVDRLLALTAEVRESWAQDALTGRPEEPLSVFVAESLRTVELAIAGIGQDGSDLELLRQDFERAAVPLEVFLRGLDAEPALQRSA
;
A
#
# COMPACT_ATOMS: atom_id res chain seq x y z
N MET A 1 16.33 -9.76 -4.23
CA MET A 1 14.96 -10.34 -4.17
C MET A 1 14.24 -10.03 -5.48
N ARG A 2 13.09 -10.62 -5.80
CA ARG A 2 12.24 -10.16 -6.93
C ARG A 2 10.89 -9.74 -6.37
N THR A 3 10.53 -8.47 -6.51
CA THR A 3 9.33 -7.88 -5.89
C THR A 3 8.43 -7.14 -6.87
N LEU A 4 8.70 -7.25 -8.18
CA LEU A 4 7.96 -6.57 -9.24
C LEU A 4 6.44 -6.76 -9.17
N SER A 5 5.96 -7.97 -8.87
CA SER A 5 4.53 -8.25 -8.73
C SER A 5 3.91 -7.43 -7.59
N THR A 6 4.55 -7.46 -6.42
CA THR A 6 4.12 -6.69 -5.24
C THR A 6 4.17 -5.20 -5.52
N GLN A 7 5.22 -4.70 -6.18
CA GLN A 7 5.35 -3.30 -6.56
C GLN A 7 4.24 -2.82 -7.51
N VAL A 8 3.88 -3.62 -8.52
CA VAL A 8 2.80 -3.27 -9.47
C VAL A 8 1.47 -3.12 -8.72
N LYS A 9 1.16 -4.08 -7.84
CA LYS A 9 -0.05 -4.05 -7.01
C LYS A 9 -0.03 -2.87 -6.02
N LEU A 10 1.11 -2.58 -5.40
CA LEU A 10 1.26 -1.44 -4.48
C LEU A 10 1.07 -0.11 -5.20
N ARG A 11 1.62 0.07 -6.41
CA ARG A 11 1.38 1.27 -7.22
C ARG A 11 -0.09 1.43 -7.61
N ARG A 12 -0.78 0.33 -7.91
CA ARG A 12 -2.24 0.32 -8.15
C ARG A 12 -3.01 0.76 -6.91
N LEU A 13 -2.65 0.26 -5.73
CA LEU A 13 -3.24 0.66 -4.46
C LEU A 13 -3.02 2.15 -4.16
N ILE A 14 -1.78 2.66 -4.30
CA ILE A 14 -1.44 4.08 -4.09
C ILE A 14 -2.29 4.98 -4.99
N ARG A 15 -2.36 4.66 -6.29
CA ARG A 15 -3.16 5.44 -7.24
C ARG A 15 -4.64 5.43 -6.89
N SER A 16 -5.20 4.24 -6.62
CA SER A 16 -6.63 4.08 -6.32
C SER A 16 -7.02 4.81 -5.02
N THR A 17 -6.12 4.81 -4.03
CA THR A 17 -6.35 5.48 -2.74
C THR A 17 -6.27 6.99 -2.89
N SER A 18 -5.29 7.51 -3.64
CA SER A 18 -5.19 8.94 -3.96
C SER A 18 -6.43 9.46 -4.71
N GLU A 19 -6.95 8.67 -5.65
CA GLU A 19 -8.19 8.98 -6.36
C GLU A 19 -9.40 8.99 -5.40
N ALA A 20 -9.51 7.99 -4.51
CA ALA A 20 -10.58 7.93 -3.51
C ALA A 20 -10.57 9.12 -2.55
N PHE A 21 -9.40 9.49 -1.99
CA PHE A 21 -9.29 10.68 -1.14
C PHE A 21 -9.68 11.97 -1.87
N SER A 22 -9.29 12.08 -3.15
CA SER A 22 -9.66 13.23 -3.98
C SER A 22 -11.18 13.31 -4.16
N ARG A 23 -11.84 12.20 -4.51
CA ARG A 23 -13.30 12.19 -4.70
C ARG A 23 -14.06 12.45 -3.41
N LEU A 24 -13.70 11.79 -2.31
CA LEU A 24 -14.37 11.96 -1.01
C LEU A 24 -14.26 13.38 -0.46
N ARG A 25 -13.19 14.11 -0.81
CA ARG A 25 -13.01 15.51 -0.44
C ARG A 25 -13.92 16.45 -1.23
N TRP A 26 -14.14 16.19 -2.51
CA TRP A 26 -14.81 17.12 -3.43
C TRP A 26 -16.26 16.73 -3.78
N GLU A 27 -16.67 15.48 -3.53
CA GLU A 27 -17.96 14.92 -3.93
C GLU A 27 -18.77 14.40 -2.73
N PRO A 28 -19.65 15.24 -2.12
CA PRO A 28 -20.47 14.83 -0.98
C PRO A 28 -21.38 13.63 -1.25
N ALA A 29 -21.75 13.40 -2.50
CA ALA A 29 -22.57 12.26 -2.92
C ALA A 29 -21.83 10.92 -2.78
N GLU A 30 -20.50 10.90 -2.97
CA GLU A 30 -19.68 9.70 -2.78
C GLU A 30 -19.57 9.28 -1.31
N ARG A 31 -19.93 10.15 -0.35
CA ARG A 31 -20.02 9.77 1.07
C ARG A 31 -20.96 8.59 1.31
N ARG A 32 -22.02 8.46 0.50
CA ARG A 32 -22.94 7.31 0.55
C ARG A 32 -22.31 6.01 0.02
N MET A 33 -21.22 6.12 -0.75
CA MET A 33 -20.50 5.00 -1.35
C MET A 33 -19.19 4.68 -0.61
N VAL A 34 -18.86 5.41 0.46
CA VAL A 34 -17.62 5.24 1.23
C VAL A 34 -17.35 3.79 1.61
N GLY A 35 -18.38 3.05 2.08
CA GLY A 35 -18.23 1.63 2.40
C GLY A 35 -17.69 0.82 1.22
N SER A 36 -18.31 0.95 0.04
CA SER A 36 -17.87 0.25 -1.18
C SER A 36 -16.48 0.67 -1.66
N ILE A 37 -16.10 1.93 -1.44
CA ILE A 37 -14.77 2.44 -1.75
C ILE A 37 -13.74 1.81 -0.81
N VAL A 38 -14.01 1.81 0.49
CA VAL A 38 -13.17 1.18 1.51
C VAL A 38 -13.00 -0.31 1.23
N ASP A 39 -14.08 -1.05 0.98
CA ASP A 39 -14.02 -2.48 0.67
C ASP A 39 -13.12 -2.77 -0.53
N ARG A 40 -13.23 -1.96 -1.59
CA ARG A 40 -12.38 -2.08 -2.78
C ARG A 40 -10.90 -1.81 -2.48
N LEU A 41 -10.61 -0.79 -1.67
CA LEU A 41 -9.22 -0.47 -1.29
C LEU A 41 -8.62 -1.52 -0.35
N LEU A 42 -9.41 -2.08 0.56
CA LEU A 42 -9.00 -3.20 1.41
C LEU A 42 -8.72 -4.47 0.59
N ALA A 43 -9.54 -4.75 -0.42
CA ALA A 43 -9.27 -5.85 -1.36
C ALA A 43 -7.93 -5.66 -2.10
N LEU A 44 -7.63 -4.45 -2.58
CA LEU A 44 -6.32 -4.14 -3.18
C LEU A 44 -5.18 -4.30 -2.18
N THR A 45 -5.40 -3.96 -0.91
CA THR A 45 -4.40 -4.16 0.16
C THR A 45 -4.13 -5.65 0.40
N ALA A 46 -5.17 -6.49 0.37
CA ALA A 46 -5.04 -7.94 0.44
C ALA A 46 -4.25 -8.51 -0.75
N GLU A 47 -4.50 -8.03 -1.99
CA GLU A 47 -3.72 -8.44 -3.17
C GLU A 47 -2.22 -8.15 -3.00
N VAL A 48 -1.86 -7.00 -2.40
CA VAL A 48 -0.47 -6.63 -2.11
C VAL A 48 0.15 -7.56 -1.08
N ARG A 49 -0.57 -7.84 0.02
CA ARG A 49 -0.11 -8.77 1.07
C ARG A 49 0.14 -10.17 0.55
N GLU A 50 -0.80 -10.70 -0.23
CA GLU A 50 -0.67 -12.01 -0.84
C GLU A 50 0.56 -12.05 -1.76
N SER A 51 0.73 -11.01 -2.58
CA SER A 51 1.92 -10.92 -3.45
C SER A 51 3.22 -10.88 -2.66
N TRP A 52 3.27 -10.10 -1.58
CA TRP A 52 4.45 -10.03 -0.72
C TRP A 52 4.73 -11.38 -0.06
N ALA A 53 3.70 -12.10 0.39
CA ALA A 53 3.86 -13.44 0.96
C ALA A 53 4.51 -14.40 -0.05
N GLN A 54 4.08 -14.37 -1.32
CA GLN A 54 4.70 -15.17 -2.39
C GLN A 54 6.16 -14.76 -2.64
N ASP A 55 6.43 -13.45 -2.74
CA ASP A 55 7.79 -12.94 -2.94
C ASP A 55 8.70 -13.31 -1.76
N ALA A 56 8.20 -13.22 -0.52
CA ALA A 56 8.93 -13.53 0.71
C ALA A 56 9.29 -15.01 0.83
N LEU A 57 8.43 -15.93 0.36
CA LEU A 57 8.75 -17.37 0.32
C LEU A 57 10.00 -17.66 -0.54
N THR A 58 10.13 -16.96 -1.67
CA THR A 58 11.26 -17.15 -2.61
C THR A 58 12.49 -16.35 -2.22
N GLY A 59 12.29 -15.12 -1.74
CA GLY A 59 13.34 -14.18 -1.40
C GLY A 59 13.96 -14.37 -0.02
N ARG A 60 13.21 -14.95 0.93
CA ARG A 60 13.59 -15.12 2.35
C ARG A 60 14.18 -13.83 2.94
N PRO A 61 13.39 -12.74 2.98
CA PRO A 61 13.86 -11.46 3.50
C PRO A 61 14.34 -11.62 4.95
N GLU A 62 15.31 -10.80 5.34
CA GLU A 62 15.73 -10.70 6.73
C GLU A 62 14.57 -10.22 7.61
N GLU A 63 14.64 -10.53 8.91
CA GLU A 63 13.59 -10.19 9.87
C GLU A 63 13.25 -8.68 9.90
N PRO A 64 14.22 -7.73 9.92
CA PRO A 64 13.91 -6.31 9.92
C PRO A 64 13.09 -5.86 8.71
N LEU A 65 13.38 -6.44 7.54
CA LEU A 65 12.62 -6.16 6.31
C LEU A 65 11.20 -6.72 6.42
N SER A 66 11.05 -7.94 6.92
CA SER A 66 9.73 -8.56 7.11
C SER A 66 8.85 -7.72 8.05
N VAL A 67 9.42 -7.23 9.15
CA VAL A 67 8.74 -6.36 10.11
C VAL A 67 8.35 -5.03 9.46
N PHE A 68 9.29 -4.37 8.77
CA PHE A 68 9.02 -3.09 8.10
C PHE A 68 7.86 -3.18 7.09
N VAL A 69 7.83 -4.23 6.27
CA VAL A 69 6.74 -4.43 5.30
C VAL A 69 5.41 -4.71 6.01
N ALA A 70 5.41 -5.54 7.05
CA ALA A 70 4.20 -5.86 7.81
C ALA A 70 3.62 -4.62 8.50
N GLU A 71 4.46 -3.79 9.14
CA GLU A 71 4.05 -2.54 9.78
C GLU A 71 3.53 -1.52 8.76
N SER A 72 4.23 -1.36 7.64
CA SER A 72 3.79 -0.46 6.56
C SER A 72 2.42 -0.87 6.01
N LEU A 73 2.22 -2.15 5.71
CA LEU A 73 0.93 -2.65 5.21
C LEU A 73 -0.17 -2.62 6.26
N ARG A 74 0.16 -2.70 7.56
CA ARG A 74 -0.78 -2.51 8.65
C ARG A 74 -1.25 -1.06 8.73
N THR A 75 -0.33 -0.10 8.69
CA THR A 75 -0.64 1.33 8.70
C THR A 75 -1.49 1.72 7.48
N VAL A 76 -1.16 1.20 6.30
CA VAL A 76 -1.98 1.37 5.08
C VAL A 76 -3.41 0.88 5.28
N GLU A 77 -3.59 -0.32 5.82
CA GLU A 77 -4.93 -0.88 6.05
C GLU A 77 -5.72 -0.07 7.08
N LEU A 78 -5.08 0.35 8.18
CA LEU A 78 -5.72 1.18 9.21
C LEU A 78 -6.16 2.53 8.65
N ALA A 79 -5.31 3.18 7.84
CA ALA A 79 -5.66 4.43 7.18
C ALA A 79 -6.87 4.27 6.24
N ILE A 80 -6.91 3.18 5.46
CA ILE A 80 -8.04 2.88 4.57
C ILE A 80 -9.32 2.57 5.35
N ALA A 81 -9.25 1.72 6.37
CA ALA A 81 -10.39 1.36 7.22
C ALA A 81 -10.95 2.59 7.97
N GLY A 82 -10.08 3.54 8.32
CA GLY A 82 -10.45 4.79 8.96
C GLY A 82 -11.35 5.70 8.11
N ILE A 83 -11.26 5.61 6.77
CA ILE A 83 -12.07 6.45 5.85
C ILE A 83 -13.57 6.23 6.06
N GLY A 84 -13.96 5.01 6.42
CA GLY A 84 -15.36 4.64 6.65
C GLY A 84 -15.93 5.04 8.01
N GLN A 85 -15.12 5.63 8.89
CA GLN A 85 -15.54 5.96 10.24
C GLN A 85 -16.13 7.38 10.30
N ASP A 86 -17.26 7.52 10.99
CA ASP A 86 -17.87 8.83 11.19
C ASP A 86 -16.92 9.77 11.95
N GLY A 87 -16.77 10.99 11.44
CA GLY A 87 -15.90 12.01 12.05
C GLY A 87 -14.40 11.81 11.81
N SER A 88 -13.99 10.85 10.97
CA SER A 88 -12.59 10.66 10.61
C SER A 88 -11.98 11.90 9.93
N ASP A 89 -10.77 12.26 10.31
CA ASP A 89 -9.98 13.27 9.60
C ASP A 89 -9.35 12.64 8.35
N LEU A 90 -9.96 12.87 7.18
CA LEU A 90 -9.49 12.34 5.90
C LEU A 90 -8.09 12.83 5.51
N GLU A 91 -7.70 14.04 5.93
CA GLU A 91 -6.37 14.58 5.61
C GLU A 91 -5.30 13.91 6.46
N LEU A 92 -5.58 13.64 7.74
CA LEU A 92 -4.70 12.84 8.59
C LEU A 92 -4.55 11.41 8.05
N LEU A 93 -5.66 10.75 7.70
CA LEU A 93 -5.63 9.39 7.13
C LEU A 93 -4.85 9.34 5.81
N ARG A 94 -4.99 10.36 4.96
CA ARG A 94 -4.22 10.48 3.72
C ARG A 94 -2.72 10.55 4.02
N GLN A 95 -2.32 11.36 5.00
CA GLN A 95 -0.92 11.50 5.39
C GLN A 95 -0.35 10.19 5.96
N ASP A 96 -1.10 9.49 6.81
CA ASP A 96 -0.69 8.20 7.36
C ASP A 96 -0.53 7.13 6.28
N PHE A 97 -1.47 7.08 5.33
CA PHE A 97 -1.36 6.21 4.16
C PHE A 97 -0.11 6.51 3.34
N GLU A 98 0.14 7.79 2.99
CA GLU A 98 1.28 8.18 2.15
C GLU A 98 2.62 7.91 2.84
N ARG A 99 2.72 8.19 4.15
CA ARG A 99 3.91 7.94 4.96
C ARG A 99 4.26 6.46 5.05
N ALA A 100 3.28 5.56 4.95
CA ALA A 100 3.51 4.13 4.95
C ALA A 100 3.73 3.56 3.53
N ALA A 101 2.89 3.93 2.57
CA ALA A 101 2.87 3.30 1.25
C ALA A 101 4.00 3.78 0.32
N VAL A 102 4.35 5.08 0.35
CA VAL A 102 5.33 5.64 -0.59
C VAL A 102 6.76 5.16 -0.26
N PRO A 103 7.23 5.22 1.01
CA PRO A 103 8.54 4.67 1.35
C PRO A 103 8.64 3.16 1.07
N LEU A 104 7.57 2.41 1.33
CA LEU A 104 7.51 0.99 1.00
C LEU A 104 7.71 0.74 -0.50
N GLU A 105 7.07 1.53 -1.36
CA GLU A 105 7.21 1.39 -2.83
C GLU A 105 8.65 1.64 -3.30
N VAL A 106 9.29 2.69 -2.77
CA VAL A 106 10.69 3.02 -3.06
C VAL A 106 11.62 1.92 -2.57
N PHE A 107 11.39 1.42 -1.36
CA PHE A 107 12.20 0.37 -0.76
C PHE A 107 12.15 -0.92 -1.57
N LEU A 108 10.95 -1.40 -1.91
CA LEU A 108 10.77 -2.61 -2.72
C LEU A 108 11.46 -2.48 -4.09
N ARG A 109 11.39 -1.30 -4.72
CA ARG A 109 12.12 -1.03 -5.97
C ARG A 109 13.63 -1.17 -5.81
N GLY A 110 14.18 -0.72 -4.68
CA GLY A 110 15.60 -0.87 -4.35
C GLY A 110 16.06 -2.33 -4.29
N LEU A 111 15.23 -3.23 -3.73
CA LEU A 111 15.53 -4.66 -3.60
C LEU A 111 15.67 -5.39 -4.95
N ASP A 112 15.04 -4.85 -6.00
CA ASP A 112 15.12 -5.38 -7.36
C ASP A 112 16.29 -4.78 -8.16
N ALA A 113 16.78 -3.59 -7.76
CA ALA A 113 17.90 -2.90 -8.41
C ALA A 113 19.27 -3.47 -8.01
N GLU A 114 19.46 -3.85 -6.74
CA GLU A 114 20.74 -4.41 -6.26
C GLU A 114 21.22 -5.65 -7.04
N PRO A 115 20.36 -6.65 -7.34
CA PRO A 115 20.77 -7.81 -8.12
C PRO A 115 21.05 -7.48 -9.60
N ALA A 116 20.49 -6.38 -10.13
CA ALA A 116 20.75 -5.95 -11.50
C ALA A 116 22.15 -5.33 -11.63
N LEU A 117 22.55 -4.51 -10.65
CA LEU A 117 23.88 -3.90 -10.60
C LEU A 117 24.99 -4.94 -10.49
N GLN A 118 24.79 -6.01 -9.70
CA GLN A 118 25.75 -7.10 -9.56
C GLN A 118 25.95 -7.96 -10.82
N ARG A 119 25.02 -7.93 -11.79
CA ARG A 119 25.15 -8.70 -13.05
C ARG A 119 25.84 -7.91 -14.18
N SER A 120 26.02 -6.60 -14.00
CA SER A 120 26.60 -5.71 -15.01
C SER A 120 28.03 -5.26 -14.69
N ALA A 121 28.60 -5.77 -13.59
CA ALA A 121 29.99 -5.59 -13.17
C ALA A 121 30.78 -6.89 -13.39
#